data_AF-A0A2V6P9J7-F1
#
_entry.id   AF-A0A2V6P9J7-F1
#
_cell.length_a   1.000
_cell.length_b   1.000
_cell.length_c   1.000
_cell.angle_alpha   90.00
_cell.angle_beta   90.00
_cell.angle_gamma   90.00
#
_symmetry.space_group_name_H-M   'P 1'
#
loop_
_entity.id
_entity.type
_entity.pdbx_description
1 polymer ?
#
loop_
_entity_poly.entity_id
_entity_poly.type
_entity_poly.pdbx_seq_one_letter_code
_entity_poly.pdbx_strand_id
1 'polypeptide(L)'
;MRVHDILRVAAMLLCLAAPTRAAAHGSASRAPADPSPALAAPGSSSESILAAVRQATARYLDIDRARADGFVQVSGMEARHGFHFMNVNAQMLSATAGVFSSGLQLSAPPMLIYVATAEGGWQLAAIEYALPKKPADGPFPGARWSEHEPSCHYRDYRELPSPTAGSCPKVHPESGSEFVLFHPRLWIVHVWAWYPNPGGLYAEENPYLSPYGGNVAGGHDHARGRSGTEIAYSEFNHRSSGVFLLTIAGLAFWQALRRPRGLVWPGLTALLWIVFGVYLFVRSDPEAWPWGPLGLLESLRDTEVLQHKVLTCIPVVIGLAEGLYGYGLIKGRPRMWVMSLLTLGGGTGLFLHFHQGKLHLDWIYLQHVAMGLVGLGVGLGLLLSRRAGPGSKLHLLWPTFLLAMSAVLILYSEP
;
A
#
# COMPACT_ATOMS: atom_id res chain seq x y z
N MET A 1 -45.58 13.91 -20.36
CA MET A 1 -45.27 12.52 -20.75
C MET A 1 -44.59 11.86 -19.56
N ARG A 2 -45.12 10.75 -19.04
CA ARG A 2 -44.67 10.13 -17.78
C ARG A 2 -43.72 8.96 -18.07
N VAL A 3 -42.78 8.74 -17.16
CA VAL A 3 -41.61 7.82 -17.23
C VAL A 3 -41.97 6.33 -17.46
N HIS A 4 -43.25 5.95 -17.41
CA HIS A 4 -43.70 4.56 -17.57
C HIS A 4 -43.80 4.05 -19.03
N ASP A 5 -43.75 4.95 -20.02
CA ASP A 5 -43.86 4.54 -21.45
C ASP A 5 -42.52 4.16 -22.08
N ILE A 6 -41.39 4.45 -21.42
CA ILE A 6 -40.04 4.12 -21.91
C ILE A 6 -39.67 2.65 -21.61
N LEU A 7 -40.28 2.03 -20.61
CA LEU A 7 -39.95 0.67 -20.17
C LEU A 7 -40.66 -0.47 -20.93
N ARG A 8 -41.56 -0.16 -21.87
CA ARG A 8 -42.30 -1.18 -22.65
C ARG A 8 -41.76 -1.41 -24.06
N VAL A 9 -40.83 -0.57 -24.54
CA VAL A 9 -40.23 -0.71 -25.88
C VAL A 9 -38.93 -1.53 -25.85
N ALA A 10 -38.27 -1.66 -24.70
CA ALA A 10 -37.03 -2.43 -24.57
C ALA A 10 -37.22 -3.96 -24.43
N ALA A 11 -38.46 -4.44 -24.26
CA ALA A 11 -38.77 -5.86 -24.00
C ALA A 11 -39.20 -6.66 -25.24
N MET A 12 -39.09 -6.10 -26.46
CA MET A 12 -39.63 -6.71 -27.68
C MET A 12 -38.61 -6.89 -28.83
N LEU A 13 -37.31 -6.87 -28.53
CA LEU A 13 -36.26 -7.01 -29.56
C LEU A 13 -35.18 -8.08 -29.24
N LEU A 14 -35.46 -9.05 -28.36
CA LEU A 14 -34.52 -10.14 -28.06
C LEU A 14 -35.12 -11.54 -28.19
N CYS A 15 -35.99 -11.73 -29.18
CA CYS A 15 -36.37 -13.07 -29.65
C CYS A 15 -36.12 -13.12 -31.15
N LEU A 16 -35.01 -13.77 -31.56
CA LEU A 16 -34.84 -14.53 -32.81
C LEU A 16 -33.35 -14.76 -33.09
N ALA A 17 -32.80 -15.87 -32.59
CA ALA A 17 -31.67 -16.56 -33.22
C ALA A 17 -31.60 -18.00 -32.69
N ALA A 18 -32.16 -18.94 -33.45
CA ALA A 18 -31.95 -20.37 -33.27
C ALA A 18 -30.61 -20.79 -33.91
N PRO A 19 -29.92 -21.84 -33.41
CA PRO A 19 -28.65 -22.28 -33.97
C PRO A 19 -28.88 -23.25 -35.15
N THR A 20 -28.22 -22.97 -36.28
CA THR A 20 -28.10 -23.93 -37.40
C THR A 20 -26.94 -24.88 -37.15
N ARG A 21 -27.22 -26.19 -37.13
CA ARG A 21 -26.22 -27.27 -37.18
C ARG A 21 -25.50 -27.28 -38.53
N ALA A 22 -24.18 -27.38 -38.52
CA ALA A 22 -23.40 -27.82 -39.67
C ALA A 22 -22.45 -28.95 -39.21
N ALA A 23 -22.46 -30.05 -39.96
CA ALA A 23 -21.59 -31.20 -39.79
C ALA A 23 -20.67 -31.31 -41.02
N ALA A 24 -19.37 -31.54 -40.79
CA ALA A 24 -18.41 -32.22 -41.69
C ALA A 24 -17.08 -32.32 -40.94
N HIS A 25 -16.68 -33.50 -40.44
CA HIS A 25 -15.83 -34.50 -41.11
C HIS A 25 -14.50 -33.96 -41.67
N GLY A 26 -13.44 -34.12 -40.87
CA GLY A 26 -12.05 -33.96 -41.28
C GLY A 26 -11.15 -34.79 -40.35
N SER A 27 -10.50 -35.80 -40.93
CA SER A 27 -9.58 -36.76 -40.31
C SER A 27 -8.48 -36.10 -39.48
N ALA A 28 -8.42 -36.38 -38.17
CA ALA A 28 -7.34 -35.95 -37.29
C ALA A 28 -6.29 -37.06 -37.17
N SER A 29 -5.10 -36.79 -37.72
CA SER A 29 -3.86 -37.48 -37.37
C SER A 29 -3.67 -37.45 -35.85
N ARG A 30 -3.39 -38.60 -35.25
CA ARG A 30 -3.22 -38.77 -33.80
C ARG A 30 -1.91 -38.11 -33.37
N ALA A 31 -2.00 -36.92 -32.80
CA ALA A 31 -0.92 -36.29 -32.05
C ALA A 31 -0.47 -37.22 -30.89
N PRO A 32 0.81 -37.21 -30.49
CA PRO A 32 1.27 -37.96 -29.32
C PRO A 32 0.44 -37.54 -28.10
N ALA A 33 0.00 -38.52 -27.32
CA ALA A 33 -0.86 -38.30 -26.16
C ALA A 33 -0.20 -37.32 -25.18
N ASP A 34 -0.92 -36.26 -24.81
CA ASP A 34 -0.52 -35.37 -23.72
C ASP A 34 -0.31 -36.21 -22.44
N PRO A 35 0.75 -35.94 -21.65
CA PRO A 35 0.91 -36.58 -20.36
C PRO A 35 -0.33 -36.27 -19.51
N SER A 36 -0.95 -37.31 -18.95
CA SER A 36 -2.10 -37.18 -18.04
C SER A 36 -1.83 -36.10 -17.01
N PRO A 37 -2.82 -35.23 -16.67
CA PRO A 37 -2.63 -34.18 -15.69
C PRO A 37 -2.26 -34.81 -14.36
N ALA A 38 -1.00 -34.70 -13.98
CA ALA A 38 -0.51 -35.08 -12.67
C ALA A 38 -1.09 -34.09 -11.65
N LEU A 39 -2.27 -34.42 -11.13
CA LEU A 39 -2.77 -33.86 -9.88
C LEU A 39 -1.87 -34.39 -8.77
N ALA A 40 -1.39 -33.49 -7.92
CA ALA A 40 -0.67 -33.94 -6.74
C ALA A 40 -1.62 -34.66 -5.79
N ALA A 41 -1.37 -35.94 -5.54
CA ALA A 41 -2.12 -36.69 -4.55
C ALA A 41 -1.75 -36.21 -3.13
N PRO A 42 -2.72 -36.08 -2.20
CA PRO A 42 -2.44 -35.79 -0.80
C PRO A 42 -1.43 -36.80 -0.22
N GLY A 43 -0.39 -36.32 0.46
CA GLY A 43 0.66 -37.17 1.06
C GLY A 43 1.88 -37.49 0.17
N SER A 44 2.01 -36.83 -0.99
CA SER A 44 3.20 -36.93 -1.85
C SER A 44 4.46 -36.41 -1.13
N SER A 45 5.62 -37.06 -1.33
CA SER A 45 6.89 -36.61 -0.76
C SER A 45 7.48 -35.45 -1.56
N SER A 46 8.39 -34.67 -0.95
CA SER A 46 9.08 -33.58 -1.65
C SER A 46 9.84 -34.07 -2.89
N GLU A 47 10.39 -35.29 -2.85
CA GLU A 47 11.08 -35.92 -3.98
C GLU A 47 10.11 -36.26 -5.12
N SER A 48 8.92 -36.79 -4.81
CA SER A 48 7.95 -37.14 -5.85
C SER A 48 7.38 -35.90 -6.53
N ILE A 49 7.19 -34.82 -5.77
CA ILE A 49 6.77 -33.51 -6.30
C ILE A 49 7.86 -32.92 -7.18
N LEU A 50 9.11 -32.90 -6.69
CA LEU A 50 10.24 -32.42 -7.48
C LEU A 50 10.37 -33.20 -8.80
N ALA A 51 10.23 -34.53 -8.76
CA ALA A 51 10.26 -35.37 -9.96
C ALA A 51 9.11 -35.02 -10.93
N ALA A 52 7.88 -34.87 -10.43
CA ALA A 52 6.72 -34.50 -11.24
C ALA A 52 6.87 -33.11 -11.87
N VAL A 53 7.32 -32.13 -11.08
CA VAL A 53 7.56 -30.76 -11.56
C VAL A 53 8.66 -30.74 -12.63
N ARG A 54 9.78 -31.46 -12.41
CA ARG A 54 10.84 -31.60 -13.41
C ARG A 54 10.32 -32.27 -14.68
N GLN A 55 9.57 -33.35 -14.57
CA GLN A 55 9.01 -34.04 -15.73
C GLN A 55 8.08 -33.11 -16.54
N ALA A 56 7.23 -32.34 -15.87
CA ALA A 56 6.30 -31.41 -16.52
C ALA A 56 7.00 -30.21 -17.19
N THR A 57 8.15 -29.78 -16.65
CA THR A 57 8.83 -28.54 -17.05
C THR A 57 10.12 -28.75 -17.80
N ALA A 58 10.58 -29.99 -17.99
CA ALA A 58 11.83 -30.31 -18.69
C ALA A 58 11.86 -29.72 -20.11
N ARG A 59 10.71 -29.66 -20.80
CA ARG A 59 10.63 -29.04 -22.13
C ARG A 59 10.89 -27.53 -22.11
N TYR A 60 10.71 -26.86 -20.96
CA TYR A 60 10.93 -25.42 -20.78
C TYR A 60 12.35 -25.09 -20.34
N LEU A 61 13.25 -26.08 -20.22
CA LEU A 61 14.69 -25.80 -20.20
C LEU A 61 15.11 -25.04 -21.47
N ASP A 62 14.40 -25.26 -22.57
CA ASP A 62 14.40 -24.42 -23.75
C ASP A 62 13.33 -23.33 -23.61
N ILE A 63 13.76 -22.07 -23.50
CA ILE A 63 12.84 -20.94 -23.32
C ILE A 63 11.93 -20.71 -24.53
N ASP A 64 12.36 -21.09 -25.74
CA ASP A 64 11.54 -20.90 -26.93
C ASP A 64 10.35 -21.87 -26.94
N ARG A 65 10.49 -23.05 -26.32
CA ARG A 65 9.37 -23.94 -26.03
C ARG A 65 8.39 -23.33 -25.03
N ALA A 66 8.90 -22.66 -23.98
CA ALA A 66 8.04 -21.96 -23.04
C ALA A 66 7.26 -20.83 -23.72
N ARG A 67 7.92 -20.01 -24.53
CA ARG A 67 7.27 -18.95 -25.31
C ARG A 67 6.23 -19.49 -26.29
N ALA A 68 6.53 -20.58 -26.99
CA ALA A 68 5.60 -21.24 -27.90
C ALA A 68 4.35 -21.76 -27.16
N ASP A 69 4.49 -22.24 -25.92
CA ASP A 69 3.40 -22.72 -25.07
C ASP A 69 2.65 -21.57 -24.33
N GLY A 70 3.00 -20.30 -24.62
CA GLY A 70 2.29 -19.11 -24.13
C GLY A 70 2.86 -18.51 -22.85
N PHE A 71 4.09 -18.84 -22.47
CA PHE A 71 4.78 -18.16 -21.38
C PHE A 71 5.37 -16.83 -21.85
N VAL A 72 4.97 -15.73 -21.20
CA VAL A 72 5.46 -14.38 -21.50
C VAL A 72 6.15 -13.82 -20.27
N GLN A 73 7.23 -13.08 -20.48
CA GLN A 73 7.92 -12.40 -19.39
C GLN A 73 7.01 -11.32 -18.81
N VAL A 74 6.80 -11.35 -17.50
CA VAL A 74 5.94 -10.42 -16.76
C VAL A 74 6.69 -9.62 -15.70
N SER A 75 7.95 -9.96 -15.41
CA SER A 75 8.79 -9.23 -14.47
C SER A 75 10.14 -8.83 -15.06
N GLY A 76 10.85 -7.93 -14.37
CA GLY A 76 12.28 -7.71 -14.56
C GLY A 76 13.07 -8.83 -13.90
N MET A 77 14.38 -8.64 -13.77
CA MET A 77 15.15 -9.45 -12.82
C MET A 77 14.68 -9.06 -11.43
N GLU A 78 14.04 -9.98 -10.71
CA GLU A 78 13.67 -9.76 -9.32
C GLU A 78 14.75 -10.32 -8.40
N ALA A 79 15.25 -9.46 -7.50
CA ALA A 79 16.34 -9.79 -6.61
C ALA A 79 16.02 -11.08 -5.84
N ARG A 80 16.95 -12.05 -5.90
CA ARG A 80 16.83 -13.38 -5.27
C ARG A 80 15.70 -14.29 -5.78
N HIS A 81 14.92 -13.86 -6.77
CA HIS A 81 13.84 -14.65 -7.37
C HIS A 81 14.15 -15.02 -8.82
N GLY A 82 14.53 -14.07 -9.66
CA GLY A 82 14.74 -14.27 -11.10
C GLY A 82 13.73 -13.52 -11.95
N PHE A 83 13.66 -13.86 -13.24
CA PHE A 83 12.69 -13.34 -14.18
C PHE A 83 11.48 -14.25 -14.24
N HIS A 84 10.29 -13.69 -14.03
CA HIS A 84 9.02 -14.41 -14.01
C HIS A 84 8.40 -14.41 -15.40
N PHE A 85 8.01 -15.60 -15.84
CA PHE A 85 7.32 -15.85 -17.09
C PHE A 85 5.98 -16.50 -16.78
N MET A 86 4.88 -15.79 -17.07
CA MET A 86 3.52 -16.25 -16.78
C MET A 86 2.91 -16.90 -18.02
N ASN A 87 2.21 -18.02 -17.83
CA ASN A 87 1.41 -18.63 -18.89
C ASN A 87 0.08 -17.88 -19.06
N VAL A 88 -0.06 -17.11 -20.15
CA VAL A 88 -1.30 -16.34 -20.40
C VAL A 88 -2.49 -17.24 -20.76
N ASN A 89 -2.24 -18.42 -21.30
CA ASN A 89 -3.30 -19.38 -21.63
C ASN A 89 -3.92 -19.96 -20.35
N ALA A 90 -3.12 -20.21 -19.31
CA ALA A 90 -3.61 -20.67 -18.01
C ALA A 90 -4.57 -19.63 -17.37
N GLN A 91 -4.27 -18.34 -17.50
CA GLN A 91 -5.10 -17.26 -16.98
C GLN A 91 -6.41 -17.08 -17.79
N MET A 92 -6.36 -17.20 -19.10
CA MET A 92 -7.55 -17.15 -19.97
C MET A 92 -8.49 -18.34 -19.74
N LEU A 93 -7.96 -19.54 -19.52
CA LEU A 93 -8.76 -20.69 -19.08
C LEU A 93 -9.35 -20.46 -17.68
N SER A 94 -8.61 -19.84 -16.77
CA SER A 94 -9.08 -19.51 -15.42
C SER A 94 -10.17 -18.43 -15.40
N ALA A 95 -10.14 -17.47 -16.33
CA ALA A 95 -11.12 -16.39 -16.45
C ALA A 95 -12.43 -16.84 -17.13
N THR A 96 -12.34 -17.77 -18.08
CA THR A 96 -13.52 -18.35 -18.77
C THR A 96 -14.19 -19.49 -17.99
N ALA A 97 -13.47 -20.13 -17.07
CA ALA A 97 -14.01 -21.16 -16.17
C ALA A 97 -14.73 -20.60 -14.91
N GLY A 98 -14.83 -19.28 -14.75
CA GLY A 98 -15.62 -18.64 -13.67
C GLY A 98 -15.13 -18.89 -12.24
N VAL A 99 -14.03 -19.60 -12.05
CA VAL A 99 -13.37 -19.87 -10.77
C VAL A 99 -11.89 -20.04 -11.11
N PHE A 100 -10.98 -19.35 -10.41
CA PHE A 100 -9.58 -19.80 -10.35
C PHE A 100 -9.58 -21.30 -10.03
N SER A 101 -9.27 -22.13 -11.03
CA SER A 101 -9.51 -23.57 -11.02
C SER A 101 -9.12 -24.15 -9.66
N SER A 102 -10.07 -24.80 -8.99
CA SER A 102 -9.99 -25.30 -7.62
C SER A 102 -8.99 -26.45 -7.41
N GLY A 103 -8.10 -26.70 -8.36
CA GLY A 103 -7.07 -27.73 -8.30
C GLY A 103 -5.73 -27.20 -8.77
N LEU A 104 -4.76 -27.18 -7.86
CA LEU A 104 -3.35 -26.96 -8.15
C LEU A 104 -2.81 -28.12 -9.01
N GLN A 105 -2.51 -27.85 -10.29
CA GLN A 105 -1.98 -28.86 -11.22
C GLN A 105 -0.46 -28.71 -11.38
N LEU A 106 0.30 -29.67 -10.88
CA LEU A 106 1.77 -29.65 -11.00
C LEU A 106 2.25 -29.80 -12.46
N SER A 107 1.41 -30.41 -13.30
CA SER A 107 1.68 -30.65 -14.71
C SER A 107 1.45 -29.43 -15.61
N ALA A 108 0.81 -28.39 -15.09
CA ALA A 108 0.48 -27.17 -15.82
C ALA A 108 0.87 -25.94 -14.95
N PRO A 109 2.17 -25.68 -14.78
CA PRO A 109 2.62 -24.60 -13.92
C PRO A 109 2.20 -23.24 -14.47
N PRO A 110 1.66 -22.35 -13.63
CA PRO A 110 1.20 -21.04 -14.08
C PRO A 110 2.36 -20.09 -14.38
N MET A 111 3.53 -20.32 -13.79
CA MET A 111 4.67 -19.42 -13.91
C MET A 111 6.01 -20.15 -13.82
N LEU A 112 6.94 -19.72 -14.67
CA LEU A 112 8.32 -20.20 -14.74
C LEU A 112 9.25 -19.07 -14.33
N ILE A 113 10.34 -19.41 -13.66
CA ILE A 113 11.34 -18.45 -13.21
C ILE A 113 12.67 -18.78 -13.89
N TYR A 114 13.23 -17.82 -14.61
CA TYR A 114 14.52 -17.96 -15.30
C TYR A 114 15.58 -17.00 -14.73
N VAL A 115 16.84 -17.32 -14.99
CA VAL A 115 17.98 -16.42 -14.81
C VAL A 115 18.71 -16.23 -16.14
N ALA A 116 19.28 -15.06 -16.36
CA ALA A 116 20.07 -14.78 -17.55
C ALA A 116 21.45 -15.44 -17.41
N THR A 117 21.91 -16.14 -18.44
CA THR A 117 23.27 -16.71 -18.46
C THR A 117 24.28 -15.67 -18.92
N ALA A 118 25.56 -15.86 -18.60
CA ALA A 118 26.64 -14.96 -19.02
C ALA A 118 26.75 -14.82 -20.56
N GLU A 119 26.26 -15.82 -21.29
CA GLU A 119 26.26 -15.90 -22.76
C GLU A 119 25.03 -15.20 -23.38
N GLY A 120 24.17 -14.57 -22.57
CA GLY A 120 22.93 -13.93 -23.02
C GLY A 120 21.76 -14.90 -23.24
N GLY A 121 21.90 -16.14 -22.77
CA GLY A 121 20.85 -17.16 -22.78
C GLY A 121 19.98 -17.12 -21.52
N TRP A 122 19.09 -18.11 -21.40
CA TRP A 122 18.18 -18.25 -20.27
C TRP A 122 18.33 -19.63 -19.64
N GLN A 123 18.41 -19.68 -18.31
CA GLN A 123 18.39 -20.92 -17.54
C GLN A 123 17.13 -20.96 -16.68
N LEU A 124 16.31 -21.99 -16.85
CA LEU A 124 15.17 -22.23 -15.96
C LEU A 124 15.69 -22.53 -14.55
N ALA A 125 15.16 -21.83 -13.56
CA ALA A 125 15.62 -21.94 -12.18
C ALA A 125 14.56 -22.55 -11.26
N ALA A 126 13.35 -22.02 -11.30
CA ALA A 126 12.25 -22.43 -10.44
C ALA A 126 10.90 -22.39 -11.16
N ILE A 127 9.91 -22.95 -10.48
CA ILE A 127 8.51 -22.93 -10.87
C ILE A 127 7.73 -22.26 -9.77
N GLU A 128 6.84 -21.35 -10.11
CA GLU A 128 6.00 -20.66 -9.15
C GLU A 128 4.55 -21.10 -9.31
N TYR A 129 3.91 -21.39 -8.18
CA TYR A 129 2.48 -21.66 -8.10
C TYR A 129 1.80 -20.57 -7.28
N ALA A 130 0.91 -19.82 -7.92
CA ALA A 130 0.12 -18.76 -7.30
C ALA A 130 -1.36 -19.17 -7.19
N LEU A 131 -1.94 -19.05 -5.99
CA LEU A 131 -3.33 -19.40 -5.69
C LEU A 131 -4.08 -18.22 -5.05
N PRO A 132 -5.38 -18.03 -5.31
CA PRO A 132 -6.16 -16.94 -4.71
C PRO A 132 -6.43 -17.13 -3.20
N LYS A 133 -6.25 -18.36 -2.69
CA LYS A 133 -6.47 -18.74 -1.29
C LYS A 133 -5.35 -19.67 -0.84
N LYS A 134 -4.89 -19.47 0.40
CA LYS A 134 -3.93 -20.36 1.04
C LYS A 134 -4.54 -21.77 1.14
N PRO A 135 -3.86 -22.81 0.65
CA PRO A 135 -4.33 -24.17 0.85
C PRO A 135 -4.16 -24.58 2.32
N ALA A 136 -5.16 -25.25 2.88
CA ALA A 136 -5.10 -25.81 4.22
C ALA A 136 -4.20 -27.06 4.26
N ASP A 137 -4.44 -27.98 3.32
CA ASP A 137 -3.60 -29.15 3.04
C ASP A 137 -3.12 -29.04 1.58
N GLY A 138 -1.95 -28.45 1.40
CA GLY A 138 -1.34 -28.27 0.07
C GLY A 138 -0.50 -29.49 -0.32
N PRO A 139 -0.30 -29.75 -1.62
CA PRO A 139 0.51 -30.86 -2.07
C PRO A 139 2.01 -30.67 -1.82
N PHE A 140 2.46 -29.51 -1.33
CA PHE A 140 3.86 -29.22 -1.03
C PHE A 140 4.12 -29.43 0.47
N PRO A 141 4.55 -30.63 0.91
CA PRO A 141 4.77 -30.93 2.32
C PRO A 141 5.90 -30.06 2.88
N GLY A 142 5.64 -29.40 4.01
CA GLY A 142 6.63 -28.53 4.66
C GLY A 142 6.89 -27.20 3.94
N ALA A 143 6.20 -26.91 2.83
CA ALA A 143 6.32 -25.62 2.17
C ALA A 143 5.66 -24.51 3.00
N ARG A 144 6.35 -23.38 3.10
CA ARG A 144 5.75 -22.13 3.57
C ARG A 144 5.17 -21.42 2.37
N TRP A 145 3.88 -21.13 2.43
CA TRP A 145 3.20 -20.33 1.42
C TRP A 145 3.33 -18.85 1.78
N SER A 146 3.90 -18.08 0.86
CA SER A 146 4.08 -16.64 0.96
C SER A 146 2.85 -15.93 0.43
N GLU A 147 2.58 -14.74 0.95
CA GLU A 147 1.47 -13.90 0.49
C GLU A 147 2.01 -12.81 -0.44
N HIS A 148 1.48 -12.74 -1.66
CA HIS A 148 1.70 -11.64 -2.58
C HIS A 148 0.53 -10.67 -2.47
N GLU A 149 0.85 -9.43 -2.13
CA GLU A 149 -0.12 -8.34 -2.06
C GLU A 149 -0.80 -8.13 -3.43
N PRO A 150 -2.04 -7.59 -3.46
CA PRO A 150 -2.64 -7.17 -4.71
C PRO A 150 -1.83 -6.03 -5.34
N SER A 151 -1.47 -6.18 -6.63
CA SER A 151 -0.55 -5.24 -7.30
C SER A 151 -0.98 -4.93 -8.74
N CYS A 152 -0.68 -3.70 -9.14
CA CYS A 152 -0.75 -3.21 -10.52
C CYS A 152 0.60 -3.44 -11.20
N HIS A 153 0.58 -3.94 -12.42
CA HIS A 153 1.77 -4.24 -13.23
C HIS A 153 1.84 -3.30 -14.43
N TYR A 154 3.06 -2.87 -14.75
CA TYR A 154 3.33 -1.91 -15.81
C TYR A 154 4.28 -2.48 -16.87
N ARG A 155 4.32 -1.82 -18.03
CA ARG A 155 5.00 -2.32 -19.25
C ARG A 155 6.52 -2.47 -19.12
N ASP A 156 7.12 -1.77 -18.18
CA ASP A 156 8.55 -1.81 -17.82
C ASP A 156 8.83 -2.78 -16.68
N TYR A 157 7.87 -3.64 -16.36
CA TYR A 157 7.92 -4.66 -15.31
C TYR A 157 7.97 -4.14 -13.88
N ARG A 158 7.74 -2.84 -13.68
CA ARG A 158 7.51 -2.33 -12.34
C ARG A 158 6.12 -2.72 -11.88
N GLU A 159 5.99 -2.84 -10.57
CA GLU A 159 4.72 -3.09 -9.89
C GLU A 159 4.42 -1.98 -8.88
N LEU A 160 3.14 -1.79 -8.60
CA LEU A 160 2.66 -0.88 -7.57
C LEU A 160 1.54 -1.56 -6.77
N PRO A 161 1.71 -1.79 -5.46
CA PRO A 161 0.65 -2.31 -4.62
C PRO A 161 -0.61 -1.45 -4.71
N SER A 162 -1.77 -2.09 -4.81
CA SER A 162 -3.06 -1.40 -4.94
C SER A 162 -4.19 -2.28 -4.41
N PRO A 163 -5.14 -1.76 -3.63
CA PRO A 163 -6.20 -2.59 -3.05
C PRO A 163 -7.16 -3.15 -4.11
N THR A 164 -7.32 -2.48 -5.25
CA THR A 164 -8.24 -2.88 -6.32
C THR A 164 -7.71 -2.56 -7.71
N ALA A 165 -8.22 -3.26 -8.73
CA ALA A 165 -7.93 -2.96 -10.13
C ALA A 165 -8.27 -1.52 -10.53
N GLY A 166 -9.37 -0.97 -9.98
CA GLY A 166 -9.82 0.38 -10.30
C GLY A 166 -8.92 1.48 -9.75
N SER A 167 -8.11 1.16 -8.74
CA SER A 167 -7.18 2.09 -8.11
C SER A 167 -5.81 2.13 -8.81
N CYS A 168 -5.59 1.32 -9.85
CA CYS A 168 -4.34 1.33 -10.59
C CYS A 168 -4.17 2.62 -11.43
N PRO A 169 -3.10 3.40 -11.21
CA PRO A 169 -2.72 4.48 -12.11
C PRO A 169 -2.60 3.98 -13.55
N LYS A 170 -3.05 4.77 -14.52
CA LYS A 170 -2.91 4.43 -15.96
C LYS A 170 -1.45 4.40 -16.41
N VAL A 171 -0.59 5.11 -15.69
CA VAL A 171 0.86 5.15 -15.91
C VAL A 171 1.58 5.04 -14.57
N HIS A 172 2.73 4.38 -14.55
CA HIS A 172 3.54 4.22 -13.35
C HIS A 172 4.04 5.59 -12.88
N PRO A 173 3.91 5.95 -11.58
CA PRO A 173 4.23 7.29 -11.08
C PRO A 173 5.69 7.70 -11.25
N GLU A 174 6.63 6.75 -11.14
CA GLU A 174 8.06 7.02 -11.31
C GLU A 174 8.56 6.88 -12.75
N SER A 175 8.24 5.79 -13.45
CA SER A 175 8.77 5.53 -14.80
C SER A 175 7.91 6.07 -15.94
N GLY A 176 6.66 6.47 -15.67
CA GLY A 176 5.70 6.86 -16.71
C GLY A 176 5.20 5.71 -17.60
N SER A 177 5.53 4.47 -17.25
CA SER A 177 5.22 3.26 -18.01
C SER A 177 3.73 2.92 -18.00
N GLU A 178 3.20 2.38 -19.09
CA GLU A 178 1.77 2.07 -19.25
C GLU A 178 1.31 0.94 -18.32
N PHE A 179 0.12 1.09 -17.73
CA PHE A 179 -0.55 0.01 -16.99
C PHE A 179 -0.86 -1.17 -17.91
N VAL A 180 -0.61 -2.39 -17.41
CA VAL A 180 -0.83 -3.65 -18.13
C VAL A 180 -1.95 -4.45 -17.49
N LEU A 181 -1.79 -4.83 -16.22
CA LEU A 181 -2.73 -5.71 -15.54
C LEU A 181 -2.72 -5.49 -14.03
N PHE A 182 -3.81 -5.92 -13.39
CA PHE A 182 -3.92 -6.01 -11.94
C PHE A 182 -4.16 -7.46 -11.56
N HIS A 183 -3.61 -7.90 -10.43
CA HIS A 183 -4.04 -9.13 -9.79
C HIS A 183 -4.47 -8.90 -8.33
N PRO A 184 -5.49 -9.64 -7.85
CA PRO A 184 -5.80 -9.67 -6.43
C PRO A 184 -4.66 -10.34 -5.66
N ARG A 185 -4.75 -10.33 -4.33
CA ARG A 185 -3.83 -11.05 -3.45
C ARG A 185 -3.66 -12.53 -3.87
N LEU A 186 -2.42 -13.01 -3.87
CA LEU A 186 -2.06 -14.39 -4.21
C LEU A 186 -1.31 -15.05 -3.05
N TRP A 187 -1.36 -16.38 -3.01
CA TRP A 187 -0.55 -17.23 -2.16
C TRP A 187 0.42 -18.00 -3.05
N ILE A 188 1.71 -17.79 -2.82
CA ILE A 188 2.77 -18.25 -3.69
C ILE A 188 3.58 -19.33 -2.98
N VAL A 189 4.02 -20.30 -3.77
CA VAL A 189 5.09 -21.21 -3.40
C VAL A 189 6.01 -21.42 -4.60
N HIS A 190 7.31 -21.33 -4.33
CA HIS A 190 8.35 -21.67 -5.29
C HIS A 190 8.73 -23.14 -5.19
N VAL A 191 9.05 -23.74 -6.33
CA VAL A 191 9.70 -25.06 -6.42
C VAL A 191 11.01 -24.87 -7.17
N TRP A 192 12.12 -24.84 -6.44
CA TRP A 192 13.48 -24.69 -6.98
C TRP A 192 13.95 -25.99 -7.65
N ALA A 193 13.32 -26.31 -8.79
CA ALA A 193 13.50 -27.58 -9.47
C ALA A 193 14.79 -27.66 -10.29
N TRP A 194 15.30 -26.54 -10.77
CA TRP A 194 16.35 -26.48 -11.79
C TRP A 194 17.57 -25.64 -11.42
N TYR A 195 17.53 -24.96 -10.27
CA TYR A 195 18.66 -24.23 -9.70
C TYR A 195 18.84 -24.61 -8.22
N PRO A 196 20.08 -24.80 -7.73
CA PRO A 196 20.31 -25.09 -6.32
C PRO A 196 19.85 -23.94 -5.42
N ASN A 197 19.22 -24.27 -4.30
CA ASN A 197 18.82 -23.28 -3.30
C ASN A 197 19.24 -23.72 -1.89
N PRO A 198 20.09 -22.96 -1.18
CA PRO A 198 20.52 -23.30 0.18
C PRO A 198 19.38 -23.20 1.21
N GLY A 199 18.30 -22.46 0.92
CA GLY A 199 17.10 -22.40 1.74
C GLY A 199 16.19 -23.62 1.62
N GLY A 200 16.44 -24.50 0.64
CA GLY A 200 15.65 -25.70 0.38
C GLY A 200 14.71 -25.58 -0.82
N LEU A 201 14.03 -26.69 -1.13
CA LEU A 201 13.21 -26.86 -2.35
C LEU A 201 12.07 -25.84 -2.46
N TYR A 202 11.47 -25.46 -1.33
CA TYR A 202 10.33 -24.54 -1.26
C TYR A 202 10.67 -23.22 -0.58
N ALA A 203 11.95 -22.87 -0.52
CA ALA A 203 12.34 -21.56 0.01
C ALA A 203 11.70 -20.44 -0.81
N GLU A 204 11.27 -19.40 -0.13
CA GLU A 204 10.67 -18.22 -0.74
C GLU A 204 11.63 -17.56 -1.72
N GLU A 205 12.86 -17.32 -1.30
CA GLU A 205 13.91 -16.72 -2.13
C GLU A 205 15.08 -17.68 -2.34
N ASN A 206 15.95 -17.34 -3.28
CA ASN A 206 17.22 -18.03 -3.49
C ASN A 206 18.41 -17.06 -3.35
N PRO A 207 19.16 -17.13 -2.23
CA PRO A 207 20.33 -16.29 -2.00
C PRO A 207 21.40 -16.39 -3.10
N TYR A 208 21.49 -17.51 -3.81
CA TYR A 208 22.43 -17.67 -4.93
C TYR A 208 22.08 -16.84 -6.16
N LEU A 209 20.89 -16.24 -6.21
CA LEU A 209 20.51 -15.35 -7.30
C LEU A 209 20.88 -13.88 -7.04
N SER A 210 21.40 -13.54 -5.85
CA SER A 210 21.85 -12.18 -5.51
C SER A 210 22.84 -11.58 -6.54
N PRO A 211 23.82 -12.33 -7.10
CA PRO A 211 24.77 -11.79 -8.07
C PRO A 211 24.15 -11.37 -9.41
N TYR A 212 22.95 -11.85 -9.75
CA TYR A 212 22.25 -11.44 -10.98
C TYR A 212 21.60 -10.05 -10.84
N GLY A 213 21.67 -9.45 -9.65
CA GLY A 213 21.06 -8.16 -9.34
C GLY A 213 19.54 -8.24 -9.40
N GLY A 214 18.92 -7.15 -9.86
CA GLY A 214 17.48 -7.05 -10.03
C GLY A 214 16.86 -5.90 -9.25
N ASN A 215 15.65 -5.53 -9.67
CA ASN A 215 14.79 -4.75 -8.81
C ASN A 215 14.44 -5.63 -7.62
N VAL A 216 14.37 -5.06 -6.42
CA VAL A 216 13.70 -5.79 -5.34
C VAL A 216 12.22 -5.71 -5.69
N ALA A 217 11.69 -6.70 -6.44
CA ALA A 217 10.26 -6.99 -6.43
C ALA A 217 9.86 -6.88 -4.98
N GLY A 218 8.76 -6.19 -4.76
CA GLY A 218 7.68 -6.83 -4.03
C GLY A 218 8.01 -7.64 -2.80
N GLY A 219 9.09 -7.40 -2.04
CA GLY A 219 9.61 -8.37 -1.10
C GLY A 219 8.45 -8.80 -0.23
N HIS A 220 8.10 -10.08 -0.30
CA HIS A 220 7.17 -10.77 0.59
C HIS A 220 7.74 -10.82 2.01
N ASP A 221 8.33 -9.72 2.46
CA ASP A 221 8.71 -9.46 3.81
C ASP A 221 7.47 -8.92 4.51
N HIS A 222 6.85 -9.80 5.30
CA HIS A 222 6.30 -9.38 6.58
C HIS A 222 7.36 -8.47 7.25
N ALA A 223 7.12 -7.15 7.23
CA ALA A 223 8.06 -6.05 7.55
C ALA A 223 8.78 -5.38 6.34
N ARG A 224 8.01 -5.04 5.29
CA ARG A 224 8.34 -4.02 4.28
C ARG A 224 8.88 -2.72 4.91
N GLY A 225 10.20 -2.51 4.99
CA GLY A 225 10.78 -1.19 5.23
C GLY A 225 10.29 -0.22 4.14
N ARG A 226 9.84 0.96 4.55
CA ARG A 226 9.24 1.97 3.66
C ARG A 226 10.19 2.34 2.52
N SER A 227 9.65 2.65 1.34
CA SER A 227 10.47 3.07 0.21
C SER A 227 11.22 4.38 0.51
N GLY A 228 12.38 4.63 -0.11
CA GLY A 228 13.12 5.87 0.10
C GLY A 228 12.31 7.14 -0.21
N THR A 229 11.34 7.05 -1.14
CA THR A 229 10.40 8.12 -1.46
C THR A 229 9.31 8.28 -0.41
N GLU A 230 8.79 7.20 0.17
CA GLU A 230 7.87 7.24 1.32
C GLU A 230 8.55 7.81 2.57
N ILE A 231 9.78 7.39 2.84
CA ILE A 231 10.62 7.94 3.91
C ILE A 231 10.84 9.42 3.67
N ALA A 232 11.32 9.81 2.48
CA ALA A 232 11.55 11.22 2.17
C ALA A 232 10.27 12.07 2.25
N TYR A 233 9.13 11.54 1.79
CA TYR A 233 7.84 12.23 1.85
C TYR A 233 7.38 12.41 3.29
N SER A 234 7.49 11.37 4.11
CA SER A 234 7.10 11.40 5.51
C SER A 234 8.04 12.27 6.34
N GLU A 235 9.36 12.15 6.18
CA GLU A 235 10.34 13.04 6.79
C GLU A 235 10.10 14.49 6.40
N PHE A 236 9.87 14.76 5.11
CA PHE A 236 9.55 16.10 4.64
C PHE A 236 8.28 16.63 5.31
N ASN A 237 7.24 15.79 5.44
CA ASN A 237 5.97 16.20 6.04
C ASN A 237 6.11 16.52 7.53
N HIS A 238 6.83 15.68 8.29
CA HIS A 238 7.13 15.91 9.69
C HIS A 238 8.00 17.15 9.88
N ARG A 239 9.11 17.29 9.15
CA ARG A 239 10.01 18.44 9.25
C ARG A 239 9.32 19.75 8.89
N SER A 240 8.50 19.76 7.84
CA SER A 240 7.70 20.93 7.45
C SER A 240 6.67 21.29 8.52
N SER A 241 6.00 20.30 9.12
CA SER A 241 5.10 20.51 10.26
C SER A 241 5.84 21.12 11.45
N GLY A 242 7.08 20.67 11.69
CA GLY A 242 7.97 21.25 12.69
C GLY A 242 8.27 22.73 12.43
N VAL A 243 8.53 23.13 11.18
CA VAL A 243 8.73 24.54 10.80
C VAL A 243 7.48 25.39 11.03
N PHE A 244 6.29 24.88 10.68
CA PHE A 244 5.02 25.54 11.00
C PHE A 244 4.88 25.77 12.51
N LEU A 245 5.09 24.72 13.31
CA LEU A 245 4.96 24.80 14.76
C LEU A 245 6.03 25.67 15.41
N LEU A 246 7.26 25.70 14.87
CA LEU A 246 8.31 26.60 15.33
C LEU A 246 7.91 28.06 15.13
N THR A 247 7.34 28.37 13.96
CA THR A 247 6.87 29.72 13.63
C THR A 247 5.71 30.14 14.54
N ILE A 248 4.74 29.24 14.74
CA ILE A 248 3.60 29.46 15.64
C ILE A 248 4.07 29.63 17.09
N ALA A 249 5.02 28.81 17.56
CA ALA A 249 5.60 28.91 18.90
C ALA A 249 6.34 30.23 19.09
N GLY A 250 7.15 30.66 18.11
CA GLY A 250 7.84 31.95 18.15
C GLY A 250 6.88 33.13 18.23
N LEU A 251 5.80 33.09 17.44
CA LEU A 251 4.76 34.12 17.48
C LEU A 251 3.96 34.09 18.79
N ALA A 252 3.72 32.90 19.36
CA ALA A 252 3.09 32.73 20.66
C ALA A 252 3.94 33.32 21.80
N PHE A 253 5.25 33.05 21.79
CA PHE A 253 6.21 33.68 22.71
C PHE A 253 6.21 35.20 22.55
N TRP A 254 6.33 35.70 21.32
CA TRP A 254 6.28 37.13 21.05
C TRP A 254 5.04 37.81 21.64
N GLN A 255 3.85 37.22 21.43
CA GLN A 255 2.59 37.74 21.96
C GLN A 255 2.53 37.68 23.49
N ALA A 256 3.00 36.58 24.08
CA ALA A 256 3.07 36.42 25.53
C ALA A 256 3.97 37.47 26.20
N LEU A 257 5.14 37.72 25.61
CA LEU A 257 6.18 38.60 26.16
C LEU A 257 5.91 40.08 25.88
N ARG A 258 5.49 40.45 24.66
CA ARG A 258 5.39 41.85 24.22
C ARG A 258 3.99 42.42 24.30
N ARG A 259 2.97 41.56 24.37
CA ARG A 259 1.54 41.96 24.38
C ARG A 259 1.23 43.04 23.33
N PRO A 260 1.56 42.78 22.05
CA PRO A 260 1.43 43.79 21.01
C PRO A 260 -0.02 44.24 20.87
N ARG A 261 -0.23 45.55 20.65
CA ARG A 261 -1.55 46.13 20.39
C ARG A 261 -1.91 45.99 18.91
N GLY A 262 -3.15 45.61 18.60
CA GLY A 262 -3.66 45.52 17.23
C GLY A 262 -4.04 44.11 16.78
N LEU A 263 -4.94 44.02 15.79
CA LEU A 263 -5.55 42.77 15.33
C LEU A 263 -4.68 41.96 14.35
N VAL A 264 -3.56 42.54 13.91
CA VAL A 264 -2.65 41.92 12.92
C VAL A 264 -2.05 40.62 13.44
N TRP A 265 -1.62 40.58 14.71
CA TRP A 265 -0.93 39.42 15.28
C TRP A 265 -1.86 38.22 15.58
N PRO A 266 -3.05 38.43 16.17
CA PRO A 266 -4.05 37.37 16.24
C PRO A 266 -4.47 36.87 14.86
N GLY A 267 -4.64 37.76 13.88
CA GLY A 267 -4.97 37.40 12.51
C GLY A 267 -3.90 36.54 11.84
N LEU A 268 -2.62 36.89 12.00
CA LEU A 268 -1.50 36.09 11.50
C LEU A 268 -1.42 34.72 12.18
N THR A 269 -1.64 34.67 13.50
CA THR A 269 -1.66 33.42 14.27
C THR A 269 -2.78 32.50 13.78
N ALA A 270 -3.97 33.05 13.59
CA ALA A 270 -5.13 32.34 13.06
C ALA A 270 -4.86 31.78 11.65
N LEU A 271 -4.30 32.60 10.76
CA LEU A 271 -3.94 32.19 9.41
C LEU A 271 -2.91 31.05 9.43
N LEU A 272 -1.86 31.14 10.24
CA LEU A 272 -0.85 30.08 10.36
C LEU A 272 -1.45 28.75 10.82
N TRP A 273 -2.35 28.76 11.80
CA TRP A 273 -3.04 27.55 12.26
C TRP A 273 -3.95 26.95 11.18
N ILE A 274 -4.68 27.79 10.43
CA ILE A 274 -5.54 27.34 9.33
C ILE A 274 -4.68 26.73 8.21
N VAL A 275 -3.65 27.44 7.77
CA VAL A 275 -2.73 26.97 6.72
C VAL A 275 -2.06 25.67 7.14
N PHE A 276 -1.60 25.57 8.39
CA PHE A 276 -1.01 24.34 8.91
C PHE A 276 -2.01 23.19 8.93
N GLY A 277 -3.25 23.42 9.38
CA GLY A 277 -4.30 22.40 9.37
C GLY A 277 -4.68 21.93 7.96
N VAL A 278 -4.80 22.86 7.01
CA VAL A 278 -5.05 22.53 5.60
C VAL A 278 -3.86 21.78 5.00
N TYR A 279 -2.63 22.22 5.28
CA TYR A 279 -1.42 21.53 4.87
C TYR A 279 -1.44 20.08 5.34
N LEU A 280 -1.69 19.86 6.64
CA LEU A 280 -1.80 18.52 7.19
C LEU A 280 -2.93 17.73 6.53
N PHE A 281 -4.14 18.29 6.43
CA PHE A 281 -5.30 17.61 5.85
C PHE A 281 -5.03 17.09 4.44
N VAL A 282 -4.27 17.85 3.64
CA VAL A 282 -3.91 17.47 2.27
C VAL A 282 -2.72 16.49 2.22
N ARG A 283 -1.72 16.65 3.09
CA ARG A 283 -0.43 15.94 2.97
C ARG A 283 -0.29 14.70 3.85
N SER A 284 -1.10 14.56 4.90
CA SER A 284 -0.99 13.45 5.85
C SER A 284 -1.16 12.08 5.19
N ASP A 285 -2.04 12.00 4.19
CA ASP A 285 -2.34 10.79 3.43
C ASP A 285 -2.21 11.12 1.93
N PRO A 286 -1.03 10.93 1.30
CA PRO A 286 -0.81 11.26 -0.11
C PRO A 286 -1.72 10.47 -1.06
N GLU A 287 -2.17 9.29 -0.63
CA GLU A 287 -3.08 8.41 -1.36
C GLU A 287 -4.55 8.84 -1.25
N ALA A 288 -4.91 9.63 -0.22
CA ALA A 288 -6.28 10.01 0.06
C ALA A 288 -6.71 11.33 -0.60
N TRP A 289 -8.02 11.49 -0.75
CA TRP A 289 -8.64 12.76 -1.13
C TRP A 289 -8.19 13.91 -0.21
N PRO A 290 -7.92 15.14 -0.72
CA PRO A 290 -8.27 15.65 -2.06
C PRO A 290 -7.19 15.51 -3.13
N TRP A 291 -5.96 15.16 -2.77
CA TRP A 291 -4.83 15.14 -3.71
C TRP A 291 -4.57 13.75 -4.30
N GLY A 292 -4.80 12.71 -3.49
CA GLY A 292 -4.51 11.34 -3.84
C GLY A 292 -5.51 10.70 -4.80
N PRO A 293 -5.16 9.53 -5.34
CA PRO A 293 -5.98 8.78 -6.28
C PRO A 293 -7.30 8.26 -5.68
N LEU A 294 -7.42 8.13 -4.34
CA LEU A 294 -8.65 7.66 -3.71
C LEU A 294 -9.75 8.73 -3.72
N GLY A 295 -10.99 8.33 -4.00
CA GLY A 295 -12.15 9.20 -3.87
C GLY A 295 -12.44 9.55 -2.40
N LEU A 296 -13.26 10.58 -2.16
CA LEU A 296 -13.63 11.02 -0.80
C LEU A 296 -14.19 9.87 0.05
N LEU A 297 -15.14 9.11 -0.49
CA LEU A 297 -15.80 8.03 0.26
C LEU A 297 -14.88 6.82 0.50
N GLU A 298 -13.96 6.55 -0.43
CA GLU A 298 -12.96 5.48 -0.29
C GLU A 298 -11.92 5.84 0.77
N SER A 299 -11.44 7.08 0.74
CA SER A 299 -10.53 7.65 1.74
C SER A 299 -11.12 7.58 3.15
N LEU A 300 -12.41 7.92 3.32
CA LEU A 300 -13.05 7.95 4.64
C LEU A 300 -13.49 6.56 5.15
N ARG A 301 -13.43 5.52 4.32
CA ARG A 301 -13.68 4.12 4.75
C ARG A 301 -12.45 3.51 5.40
N ASP A 302 -11.27 3.99 5.07
CA ASP A 302 -10.05 3.63 5.77
C ASP A 302 -10.05 4.30 7.15
N THR A 303 -9.95 3.49 8.21
CA THR A 303 -10.02 3.98 9.59
C THR A 303 -8.81 4.82 9.99
N GLU A 304 -7.64 4.55 9.40
CA GLU A 304 -6.41 5.30 9.63
C GLU A 304 -6.50 6.67 8.96
N VAL A 305 -6.89 6.71 7.69
CA VAL A 305 -7.11 7.96 6.95
C VAL A 305 -8.22 8.79 7.60
N LEU A 306 -9.33 8.17 8.01
CA LEU A 306 -10.40 8.86 8.72
C LEU A 306 -9.88 9.49 10.02
N GLN A 307 -9.04 8.78 10.79
CA GLN A 307 -8.40 9.32 11.97
C GLN A 307 -7.54 10.54 11.63
N HIS A 308 -6.69 10.46 10.59
CA HIS A 308 -5.88 11.59 10.13
C HIS A 308 -6.73 12.79 9.71
N LYS A 309 -7.77 12.60 8.88
CA LYS A 309 -8.65 13.70 8.45
C LYS A 309 -9.36 14.38 9.62
N VAL A 310 -9.81 13.61 10.61
CA VAL A 310 -10.46 14.16 11.80
C VAL A 310 -9.46 14.93 12.66
N LEU A 311 -8.27 14.37 12.91
CA LEU A 311 -7.26 15.02 13.76
C LEU A 311 -6.68 16.29 13.12
N THR A 312 -6.50 16.31 11.80
CA THR A 312 -5.99 17.50 11.07
C THR A 312 -6.98 18.66 11.01
N CYS A 313 -8.26 18.42 11.29
CA CYS A 313 -9.24 19.49 11.46
C CYS A 313 -9.02 20.31 12.76
N ILE A 314 -8.31 19.77 13.76
CA ILE A 314 -8.10 20.45 15.06
C ILE A 314 -7.36 21.80 14.88
N PRO A 315 -6.19 21.88 14.21
CA PRO A 315 -5.53 23.15 13.87
C PRO A 315 -6.44 24.16 13.17
N VAL A 316 -7.26 23.70 12.22
CA VAL A 316 -8.19 24.57 11.48
C VAL A 316 -9.23 25.17 12.41
N VAL A 317 -9.83 24.36 13.29
CA VAL A 317 -10.81 24.83 14.27
C VAL A 317 -10.18 25.83 15.25
N ILE A 318 -8.95 25.58 15.71
CA ILE A 318 -8.20 26.51 16.57
C ILE A 318 -8.00 27.85 15.86
N GLY A 319 -7.49 27.82 14.62
CA GLY A 319 -7.23 29.02 13.83
C GLY A 319 -8.50 29.81 13.51
N LEU A 320 -9.59 29.14 13.14
CA LEU A 320 -10.89 29.78 12.92
C LEU A 320 -11.43 30.41 14.20
N ALA A 321 -11.37 29.71 15.33
CA ALA A 321 -11.87 30.23 16.61
C ALA A 321 -11.09 31.47 17.08
N GLU A 322 -9.76 31.43 17.03
CA GLU A 322 -8.90 32.57 17.39
C GLU A 322 -9.05 33.72 16.39
N GLY A 323 -9.19 33.43 15.09
CA GLY A 323 -9.38 34.43 14.04
C GLY A 323 -10.72 35.15 14.16
N LEU A 324 -11.83 34.41 14.26
CA LEU A 324 -13.17 34.99 14.42
C LEU A 324 -13.26 35.88 15.66
N TYR A 325 -12.62 35.48 16.76
CA TYR A 325 -12.56 36.29 17.97
C TYR A 325 -11.65 37.51 17.79
N GLY A 326 -10.45 37.32 17.21
CA GLY A 326 -9.49 38.38 16.94
C GLY A 326 -10.08 39.48 16.04
N TYR A 327 -10.85 39.12 15.01
CA TYR A 327 -11.53 40.07 14.12
C TYR A 327 -12.86 40.61 14.68
N GLY A 328 -13.26 40.22 15.90
CA GLY A 328 -14.47 40.71 16.55
C GLY A 328 -15.79 40.19 15.94
N LEU A 329 -15.72 39.15 15.10
CA LEU A 329 -16.89 38.50 14.49
C LEU A 329 -17.69 37.67 15.50
N ILE A 330 -17.04 37.19 16.56
CA ILE A 330 -17.68 36.57 17.72
C ILE A 330 -17.36 37.33 19.01
N LYS A 331 -18.38 37.56 19.84
CA LYS A 331 -18.24 38.30 21.11
C LYS A 331 -17.56 37.47 22.22
N GLY A 332 -17.68 36.14 22.15
CA GLY A 332 -17.12 35.23 23.14
C GLY A 332 -15.71 34.79 22.76
N ARG A 333 -14.74 34.96 23.67
CA ARG A 333 -13.41 34.37 23.50
C ARG A 333 -13.52 32.84 23.48
N PRO A 334 -12.82 32.13 22.58
CA PRO A 334 -12.81 30.68 22.61
C PRO A 334 -12.42 30.22 24.02
N ARG A 335 -13.26 29.36 24.61
CA ARG A 335 -13.01 28.91 25.97
C ARG A 335 -11.70 28.13 25.96
N MET A 336 -10.70 28.58 26.71
CA MET A 336 -9.39 27.92 26.83
C MET A 336 -9.51 26.42 27.14
N TRP A 337 -10.58 25.99 27.82
CA TRP A 337 -10.86 24.58 28.05
C TRP A 337 -11.16 23.79 26.77
N VAL A 338 -11.90 24.36 25.82
CA VAL A 338 -12.18 23.73 24.52
C VAL A 338 -10.87 23.55 23.75
N MET A 339 -10.01 24.57 23.75
CA MET A 339 -8.68 24.47 23.13
C MET A 339 -7.80 23.42 23.83
N SER A 340 -7.89 23.33 25.15
CA SER A 340 -7.21 22.29 25.93
C SER A 340 -7.74 20.89 25.58
N LEU A 341 -9.05 20.70 25.45
CA LEU A 341 -9.65 19.41 25.09
C LEU A 341 -9.29 18.99 23.67
N LEU A 342 -9.30 19.92 22.71
CA LEU A 342 -8.90 19.65 21.33
C LEU A 342 -7.42 19.21 21.26
N THR A 343 -6.54 19.93 21.94
CA THR A 343 -5.10 19.59 21.97
C THR A 343 -4.82 18.30 22.74
N LEU A 344 -5.52 18.03 23.85
CA LEU A 344 -5.46 16.74 24.55
C LEU A 344 -5.98 15.57 23.68
N GLY A 345 -7.06 15.81 22.93
CA GLY A 345 -7.59 14.84 21.97
C GLY A 345 -6.59 14.54 20.86
N GLY A 346 -5.97 15.59 20.29
CA GLY A 346 -4.90 15.45 19.29
C GLY A 346 -3.69 14.68 19.84
N GLY A 347 -3.21 15.04 21.03
CA GLY A 347 -2.09 14.35 21.69
C GLY A 347 -2.39 12.88 22.00
N THR A 348 -3.59 12.58 22.50
CA THR A 348 -4.06 11.20 22.71
C THR A 348 -4.13 10.43 21.40
N GLY A 349 -4.69 11.05 20.35
CA GLY A 349 -4.80 10.44 19.03
C GLY A 349 -3.43 10.02 18.47
N LEU A 350 -2.43 10.88 18.63
CA LEU A 350 -1.06 10.61 18.20
C LEU A 350 -0.35 9.56 19.08
N PHE A 351 -0.61 9.57 20.39
CA PHE A 351 -0.06 8.59 21.32
C PHE A 351 -0.58 7.16 21.09
N LEU A 352 -1.83 7.04 20.65
CA LEU A 352 -2.50 5.77 20.37
C LEU A 352 -2.47 5.40 18.88
N HIS A 353 -1.73 6.14 18.06
CA HIS A 353 -1.63 5.88 16.64
C HIS A 353 -0.64 4.74 16.38
N PHE A 354 -1.07 3.74 15.62
CA PHE A 354 -0.26 2.59 15.19
C PHE A 354 -0.48 2.39 13.70
N HIS A 355 0.58 2.22 12.93
CA HIS A 355 0.46 1.81 11.54
C HIS A 355 0.14 0.31 11.49
N GLN A 356 -0.75 -0.10 10.58
CA GLN A 356 -1.10 -1.52 10.35
C GLN A 356 -1.89 -2.25 11.46
N GLY A 357 -2.44 -1.53 12.44
CA GLY A 357 -3.37 -2.10 13.42
C GLY A 357 -2.77 -3.13 14.40
N LYS A 358 -1.44 -3.18 14.52
CA LYS A 358 -0.70 -4.01 15.50
C LYS A 358 0.26 -3.13 16.30
N LEU A 359 0.48 -3.45 17.58
CA LEU A 359 1.48 -2.77 18.40
C LEU A 359 2.89 -3.21 17.96
N HIS A 360 3.66 -2.30 17.37
CA HIS A 360 5.07 -2.49 17.02
C HIS A 360 5.91 -1.46 17.77
N LEU A 361 6.98 -1.91 18.45
CA LEU A 361 7.90 -1.05 19.20
C LEU A 361 9.10 -0.70 18.32
N ASP A 362 8.88 0.12 17.30
CA ASP A 362 9.95 0.60 16.42
C ASP A 362 10.26 2.10 16.64
N TRP A 363 11.27 2.58 15.91
CA TRP A 363 11.74 3.97 16.02
C TRP A 363 10.67 4.99 15.60
N ILE A 364 9.82 4.63 14.65
CA ILE A 364 8.72 5.47 14.19
C ILE A 364 7.68 5.61 15.31
N TYR A 365 7.31 4.50 15.95
CA TYR A 365 6.38 4.47 17.07
C TYR A 365 6.90 5.28 18.26
N LEU A 366 8.18 5.13 18.63
CA LEU A 366 8.78 5.90 19.74
C LEU A 366 8.71 7.41 19.50
N GLN A 367 8.93 7.85 18.26
CA GLN A 367 8.80 9.27 17.90
C GLN A 367 7.34 9.73 17.95
N HIS A 368 6.37 8.93 17.51
CA HIS A 368 4.94 9.25 17.63
C HIS A 368 4.47 9.32 19.09
N VAL A 369 4.94 8.40 19.94
CA VAL A 369 4.72 8.45 21.39
C VAL A 369 5.31 9.73 21.99
N ALA A 370 6.54 10.10 21.61
CA ALA A 370 7.16 11.34 22.06
C ALA A 370 6.34 12.57 21.64
N MET A 371 5.90 12.62 20.37
CA MET A 371 5.01 13.68 19.90
C MET A 371 3.67 13.68 20.68
N GLY A 372 3.05 12.52 20.87
CA GLY A 372 1.80 12.38 21.61
C GLY A 372 1.91 12.90 23.05
N LEU A 373 2.97 12.54 23.77
CA LEU A 373 3.27 13.03 25.12
C LEU A 373 3.47 14.55 25.15
N VAL A 374 4.20 15.10 24.18
CA VAL A 374 4.38 16.56 24.07
C VAL A 374 3.05 17.25 23.74
N GLY A 375 2.22 16.66 22.88
CA GLY A 375 0.88 17.14 22.54
C GLY A 375 -0.05 17.19 23.76
N LEU A 376 -0.02 16.16 24.61
CA LEU A 376 -0.69 16.16 25.90
C LEU A 376 -0.17 17.29 26.81
N GLY A 377 1.15 17.53 26.79
CA GLY A 377 1.79 18.65 27.47
C GLY A 377 1.28 20.02 27.01
N VAL A 378 1.06 20.23 25.71
CA VAL A 378 0.47 21.46 25.17
C VAL A 378 -0.93 21.68 25.76
N GLY A 379 -1.78 20.64 25.74
CA GLY A 379 -3.14 20.73 26.28
C GLY A 379 -3.19 20.98 27.79
N LEU A 380 -2.30 20.34 28.56
CA LEU A 380 -2.16 20.61 29.98
C LEU A 380 -1.64 22.04 30.24
N GLY A 381 -0.66 22.50 29.46
CA GLY A 381 -0.13 23.87 29.54
C GLY A 381 -1.21 24.92 29.29
N LEU A 382 -2.07 24.70 28.29
CA LEU A 382 -3.24 25.55 28.02
C LEU A 382 -4.22 25.54 29.21
N LEU A 383 -4.49 24.38 29.79
CA LEU A 383 -5.38 24.27 30.95
C LEU A 383 -4.82 25.00 32.18
N LEU A 384 -3.54 24.83 32.47
CA LEU A 384 -2.85 25.47 33.59
C LEU A 384 -2.73 26.99 33.40
N SER A 385 -2.60 27.46 32.16
CA SER A 385 -2.58 28.89 31.86
C SER A 385 -3.87 29.61 32.30
N ARG A 386 -5.01 28.90 32.42
CA ARG A 386 -6.26 29.45 32.97
C ARG A 386 -6.17 29.81 34.44
N ARG A 387 -5.28 29.15 35.18
CA ARG A 387 -5.01 29.42 36.61
C ARG A 387 -3.91 30.46 36.80
N ALA A 388 -3.34 30.99 35.71
CA ALA A 388 -2.28 31.98 35.77
C ALA A 388 -2.81 33.33 36.25
N GLY A 389 -2.37 33.77 37.42
CA GLY A 389 -2.59 35.14 37.89
C GLY A 389 -1.70 36.16 37.16
N PRO A 390 -1.94 37.46 37.37
CA PRO A 390 -1.08 38.52 36.83
C PRO A 390 0.40 38.28 37.18
N GLY A 391 1.28 38.28 36.18
CA GLY A 391 2.73 38.06 36.35
C GLY A 391 3.19 36.60 36.40
N SER A 392 2.27 35.63 36.43
CA SER A 392 2.62 34.20 36.41
C SER A 392 3.25 33.80 35.07
N LYS A 393 4.35 33.03 35.08
CA LYS A 393 4.98 32.48 33.87
C LYS A 393 4.24 31.27 33.29
N LEU A 394 3.15 30.80 33.92
CA LEU A 394 2.39 29.63 33.45
C LEU A 394 1.84 29.79 32.02
N HIS A 395 1.64 31.03 31.56
CA HIS A 395 1.23 31.31 30.18
C HIS A 395 2.31 30.97 29.13
N LEU A 396 3.56 30.75 29.56
CA LEU A 396 4.68 30.31 28.71
C LEU A 396 4.81 28.80 28.61
N LEU A 397 4.01 28.02 29.35
CA LEU A 397 4.10 26.55 29.31
C LEU A 397 3.67 26.00 27.95
N TRP A 398 2.52 26.43 27.43
CA TRP A 398 2.01 25.89 26.17
C TRP A 398 2.89 26.24 24.94
N PRO A 399 3.48 27.46 24.79
CA PRO A 399 4.42 27.72 23.70
C PRO A 399 5.73 26.95 23.87
N THR A 400 6.14 26.65 25.11
CA THR A 400 7.31 25.81 25.38
C THR A 400 7.08 24.37 24.91
N PHE A 401 5.90 23.79 25.17
CA PHE A 401 5.57 22.47 24.63
C PHE A 401 5.40 22.47 23.11
N LEU A 402 4.88 23.56 22.51
CA LEU A 402 4.86 23.69 21.05
C LEU A 402 6.28 23.76 20.45
N LEU A 403 7.19 24.47 21.13
CA LEU A 403 8.60 24.50 20.74
C LEU A 403 9.22 23.10 20.85
N ALA A 404 8.94 22.35 21.91
CA ALA A 404 9.38 20.97 22.05
C ALA A 404 8.82 20.07 20.93
N MET A 405 7.53 20.21 20.59
CA MET A 405 6.92 19.49 19.47
C MET A 405 7.61 19.81 18.15
N SER A 406 7.91 21.10 17.92
CA SER A 406 8.63 21.52 16.72
C SER A 406 10.01 20.88 16.62
N ALA A 407 10.72 20.74 17.74
CA ALA A 407 12.03 20.08 17.76
C ALA A 407 11.91 18.59 17.43
N VAL A 408 10.95 17.88 18.03
CA VAL A 408 10.71 16.45 17.73
C VAL A 408 10.40 16.25 16.24
N LEU A 409 9.59 17.11 15.65
CA LEU A 409 9.20 17.04 14.23
C LEU A 409 10.33 17.41 13.26
N ILE A 410 11.14 18.44 13.58
CA ILE A 410 12.29 18.84 12.74
C ILE A 410 13.39 17.76 12.77
N LEU A 411 13.56 17.11 13.92
CA LEU A 411 14.53 16.02 14.09
C LEU A 411 13.96 14.66 13.71
N TYR A 412 12.73 14.60 13.21
CA TYR A 412 12.11 13.36 12.80
C TYR A 412 12.92 12.68 11.69
N SER A 413 13.09 11.38 11.85
CA SER A 413 13.83 10.52 10.91
C SER A 413 13.24 9.12 10.90
N GLU A 414 13.30 8.49 9.75
CA GLU A 414 12.93 7.07 9.62
C GLU A 414 14.19 6.24 9.34
N PRO A 415 14.28 5.02 9.93
CA PRO A 415 15.49 4.20 9.86
C PRO A 415 15.70 3.51 8.51
#